data_AF-A0A351BGQ3-F1
#
_entry.id   AF-A0A351BGQ3-F1
#
_cell.length_a   1.000
_cell.length_b   1.000
_cell.length_c   1.000
_cell.angle_alpha   90.00
_cell.angle_beta   90.00
_cell.angle_gamma   90.00
#
_symmetry.space_group_name_H-M   'P 1'
#
loop_
_entity.id
_entity.type
_entity.pdbx_description
1 polymer ?
#
loop_
_entity_poly.entity_id
_entity_poly.type
_entity_poly.pdbx_seq_one_letter_code
_entity_poly.pdbx_strand_id
1 'polypeptide(L)' 'LAGIAYTGVFPGFLGYVFYNRAVGEVGASRASLFLHLMPVFATILSAVFLAEIPQSYHYLGITLIFAGIYLTTATAGRRE' A
#
# COMPACT_ATOMS: atom_id res chain seq x y z
N LEU A 1 25.19 -8.50 -0.19
CA LEU A 1 24.89 -8.51 1.26
C LEU A 1 24.10 -7.28 1.70
N ALA A 2 24.54 -6.05 1.40
CA ALA A 2 23.83 -4.83 1.79
C ALA A 2 22.36 -4.76 1.33
N GLY A 3 22.04 -5.16 0.09
CA GLY A 3 20.66 -5.20 -0.40
C GLY A 3 19.76 -6.19 0.36
N ILE A 4 20.30 -7.35 0.75
CA ILE A 4 19.58 -8.36 1.55
C ILE A 4 19.33 -7.82 2.96
N ALA A 5 20.32 -7.18 3.56
CA ALA A 5 20.16 -6.53 4.86
C ALA A 5 19.11 -5.42 4.80
N TYR A 6 19.13 -4.60 3.74
CA TYR A 6 18.14 -3.55 3.53
C TYR A 6 16.72 -4.11 3.40
N THR A 7 16.48 -5.08 2.52
CA THR A 7 15.15 -5.67 2.32
C THR A 7 14.67 -6.47 3.54
N GLY A 8 15.59 -7.13 4.26
CA GLY A 8 15.26 -7.84 5.49
C GLY A 8 14.86 -6.90 6.63
N VAL A 9 15.59 -5.80 6.83
CA VAL A 9 15.36 -4.88 7.96
C VAL A 9 14.17 -3.95 7.70
N PHE A 10 14.12 -3.29 6.54
CA PHE A 10 13.14 -2.24 6.29
C PHE A 10 11.76 -2.79 5.88
N PRO A 11 11.54 -3.32 4.67
CA PRO A 11 10.22 -3.84 4.30
C PRO A 11 9.89 -5.16 5.01
N GLY A 12 10.88 -5.99 5.34
CA GLY A 12 10.70 -7.24 6.07
C GLY A 12 10.31 -7.01 7.54
N PHE A 13 11.26 -6.60 8.37
CA PHE A 13 11.04 -6.47 9.81
C PHE A 13 10.21 -5.23 10.18
N LEU A 14 10.68 -4.03 9.84
CA LEU A 14 10.00 -2.79 10.25
C LEU A 14 8.61 -2.66 9.62
N GLY A 15 8.48 -3.00 8.34
CA GLY A 15 7.18 -3.03 7.65
C GLY A 15 6.18 -3.93 8.35
N TYR A 16 6.59 -5.13 8.75
CA TYR A 16 5.72 -6.06 9.47
C TYR A 16 5.37 -5.57 10.88
N VAL A 17 6.31 -4.99 11.62
CA VAL A 17 6.05 -4.40 12.95
C VAL A 17 5.01 -3.28 12.86
N PHE A 18 5.18 -2.36 11.91
CA PHE A 18 4.23 -1.26 11.72
C PHE A 18 2.87 -1.74 11.24
N TYR A 19 2.83 -2.75 10.36
CA TYR A 19 1.58 -3.34 9.92
C TYR A 19 0.82 -4.00 11.08
N ASN A 20 1.49 -4.80 11.92
CA ASN A 20 0.85 -5.42 13.09
C ASN A 20 0.34 -4.39 14.09
N ARG A 21 1.11 -3.31 14.30
CA ARG A 21 0.66 -2.20 15.14
C ARG A 21 -0.59 -1.52 14.57
N ALA A 22 -0.60 -1.25 13.26
CA ALA A 22 -1.76 -0.69 12.59
C ALA A 22 -2.98 -1.64 12.70
N VAL A 23 -2.78 -2.94 12.52
CA VAL A 23 -3.84 -3.95 12.73
C VAL A 23 -4.40 -3.89 14.16
N GLY A 24 -3.54 -3.71 15.16
CA GLY A 24 -3.97 -3.56 16.56
C GLY A 24 -4.73 -2.26 16.84
N GLU A 25 -4.40 -1.16 16.15
CA GLU A 25 -5.02 0.16 16.37
C GLU A 25 -6.30 0.36 15.55
N VAL A 26 -6.36 -0.09 14.28
CA VAL A 26 -7.49 0.16 13.37
C VAL A 26 -8.26 -1.09 12.94
N GLY A 27 -7.81 -2.27 13.37
CA GLY A 27 -8.38 -3.57 12.99
C GLY A 27 -7.87 -4.08 11.64
N ALA A 28 -7.84 -5.41 11.49
CA ALA A 28 -7.29 -6.09 10.31
C ALA A 28 -7.98 -5.71 8.99
N SER A 29 -9.29 -5.47 9.01
CA SER A 29 -10.04 -5.09 7.82
C SER A 29 -9.62 -3.72 7.28
N ARG A 30 -9.44 -2.72 8.16
CA ARG A 30 -9.01 -1.38 7.72
C ARG A 30 -7.52 -1.35 7.38
N ALA A 31 -6.68 -2.02 8.17
CA ALA A 31 -5.24 -2.08 7.92
C ALA A 31 -4.89 -2.74 6.57
N SER A 32 -5.59 -3.82 6.20
CA SER A 32 -5.33 -4.53 4.94
C SER A 32 -5.66 -3.70 3.68
N LEU A 33 -6.56 -2.72 3.77
CA LEU A 33 -6.82 -1.78 2.67
C LEU A 33 -5.58 -0.97 2.30
N PHE A 34 -4.74 -0.59 3.27
CA PHE A 34 -3.52 0.18 3.01
C PHE A 34 -2.46 -0.62 2.24
N LEU A 35 -2.47 -1.96 2.32
CA LEU A 35 -1.57 -2.78 1.51
C LEU A 35 -1.84 -2.64 0.01
N HIS A 36 -3.08 -2.31 -0.38
CA HIS A 36 -3.44 -2.06 -1.77
C HIS A 36 -2.83 -0.75 -2.31
N LEU A 37 -2.30 0.11 -1.45
CA LEU A 37 -1.55 1.30 -1.85
C LEU A 37 -0.08 0.99 -2.22
N MET A 38 0.44 -0.21 -1.93
CA MET A 38 1.78 -0.62 -2.37
C MET A 38 2.05 -0.34 -3.87
N PRO A 39 1.19 -0.75 -4.83
CA PRO A 39 1.39 -0.42 -6.23
C PRO A 39 1.44 1.09 -6.52
N VAL A 40 0.67 1.91 -5.79
CA VAL A 40 0.71 3.37 -5.93
C VAL A 40 2.10 3.89 -5.54
N PHE A 41 2.60 3.48 -4.37
CA PHE A 41 3.93 3.85 -3.91
C PHE A 41 5.02 3.28 -4.81
N ALA A 42 4.87 2.05 -5.30
CA ALA A 42 5.82 1.44 -6.23
C ALA A 42 5.93 2.26 -7.53
N THR A 43 4.82 2.68 -8.12
CA THR A 43 4.82 3.54 -9.32
C THR A 43 5.50 4.89 -9.04
N ILE A 44 5.17 5.54 -7.91
CA ILE A 44 5.78 6.83 -7.53
C ILE A 44 7.29 6.68 -7.33
N LEU A 45 7.72 5.67 -6.56
CA LEU A 45 9.12 5.42 -6.28
C LEU A 45 9.88 5.03 -7.55
N SER A 46 9.28 4.26 -8.45
CA SER A 46 9.90 3.93 -9.74
C SER A 46 10.11 5.18 -10.60
N ALA A 47 9.13 6.07 -10.65
CA ALA A 47 9.26 7.34 -11.37
C ALA A 47 10.35 8.24 -10.79
N VAL A 48 10.48 8.29 -9.46
CA VAL A 48 11.47 9.14 -8.78
C VAL A 48 12.89 8.57 -8.83
N PHE A 49 13.06 7.28 -8.53
CA PHE A 49 14.38 6.66 -8.37
C PHE A 49 14.92 6.03 -9.65
N LEU A 50 14.04 5.50 -10.52
CA LEU A 50 14.42 4.83 -11.77
C LEU A 50 14.17 5.72 -13.00
N ALA A 51 13.59 6.91 -12.81
CA ALA A 51 13.18 7.82 -13.90
C ALA A 51 12.22 7.17 -14.91
N GLU A 52 11.45 6.17 -14.46
CA GLU A 52 10.44 5.52 -15.31
C GLU A 52 9.24 6.44 -15.51
N ILE A 53 8.74 6.52 -16.75
CA ILE A 53 7.56 7.33 -17.06
C ILE A 53 6.30 6.49 -16.78
N PRO A 54 5.45 6.86 -15.81
CA PRO A 54 4.22 6.13 -15.55
C PRO A 54 3.31 6.15 -16.77
N GLN A 55 3.02 4.96 -17.28
CA GLN A 55 2.10 4.74 -18.39
C GLN A 55 0.63 4.90 -17.98
N SER A 56 -0.26 5.06 -18.96
CA SER A 56 -1.72 5.25 -18.78
C SER A 56 -2.38 4.18 -17.89
N TYR A 57 -1.95 2.93 -18.00
CA TYR A 57 -2.48 1.83 -17.20
C TYR A 57 -2.14 1.95 -15.70
N HIS A 58 -1.04 2.60 -15.33
CA HIS A 58 -0.75 2.86 -13.91
C HIS A 58 -1.79 3.81 -13.31
N TYR A 59 -2.16 4.88 -14.03
CA TYR A 59 -3.18 5.81 -13.56
C TYR A 59 -4.56 5.15 -13.46
N LEU A 60 -4.90 4.26 -14.40
CA LEU A 60 -6.13 3.47 -14.32
C LEU A 60 -6.12 2.54 -13.11
N GLY A 61 -5.01 1.84 -12.86
CA GLY A 61 -4.83 0.99 -11.69
C GLY A 61 -4.94 1.76 -10.38
N ILE A 62 -4.27 2.92 -10.27
CA ILE A 62 -4.35 3.81 -9.11
C ILE A 62 -5.80 4.26 -8.86
N THR A 63 -6.52 4.64 -9.92
CA THR A 63 -7.93 5.04 -9.83
C THR A 63 -8.80 3.88 -9.32
N LEU A 64 -8.59 2.67 -9.83
CA LEU A 64 -9.30 1.47 -9.39
C LEU A 64 -9.03 1.13 -7.93
N ILE A 65 -7.77 1.28 -7.46
CA ILE A 65 -7.40 1.07 -6.05
C ILE A 65 -8.18 2.03 -5.15
N PHE A 66 -8.16 3.33 -5.45
CA PHE A 66 -8.89 4.33 -4.66
C PHE A 66 -10.40 4.09 -4.70
N ALA A 67 -10.96 3.73 -5.87
CA ALA A 67 -12.37 3.38 -6.00
C ALA A 67 -12.73 2.16 -5.13
N GLY A 68 -11.91 1.11 -5.15
CA GLY A 68 -12.10 -0.08 -4.32
C GLY A 68 -12.07 0.23 -2.82
N ILE A 69 -11.04 0.97 -2.37
CA ILE A 69 -10.92 1.40 -0.96
C ILE A 69 -12.15 2.22 -0.56
N TYR A 70 -12.54 3.20 -1.38
CA TYR A 70 -13.70 4.04 -1.11
C TYR A 70 -14.98 3.20 -0.98
N LEU A 71 -15.24 2.28 -1.90
CA LEU A 71 -16.42 1.42 -1.87
C LEU A 71 -16.43 0.52 -0.63
N THR A 72 -15.29 -0.07 -0.25
CA THR A 72 -15.19 -0.92 0.94
C THR A 72 -15.41 -0.09 2.22
N THR A 73 -14.80 1.08 2.34
CA THR A 73 -14.96 1.94 3.52
C THR A 73 -16.36 2.56 3.59
N ALA A 74 -16.92 3.01 2.47
CA ALA A 74 -18.27 3.60 2.42
C ALA A 74 -19.38 2.57 2.69
N THR A 75 -19.18 1.31 2.28
CA THR A 75 -20.14 0.23 2.56
C THR A 75 -20.02 -0.27 4.00
N ALA A 76 -18.82 -0.26 4.58
CA ALA A 76 -18.61 -0.63 5.98
C ALA A 76 -19.36 0.32 6.94
N GLY A 77 -19.37 1.63 6.68
CA GLY A 77 -20.13 2.60 7.47
C GLY A 77 -21.66 2.56 7.29
N ARG A 78 -22.18 1.74 6.37
CA ARG A 78 -23.63 1.52 6.16
C ARG A 78 -24.17 0.29 6.89
N ARG A 79 -23.30 -0.52 7.50
CA ARG A 79 -23.65 -1.77 8.20
C ARG A 79 -23.57 -1.66 9.73
N GLU A 80 -23.19 -0.50 10.25
CA GLU A 80 -23.33 -0.12 11.67
C GLU A 80 -24.55 0.81 11.83
#